data_AF-A0A1I4M5H0-F1
#
_entry.id   AF-A0A1I4M5H0-F1
#
_cell.length_a   1.000
_cell.length_b   1.000
_cell.length_c   1.000
_cell.angle_alpha   90.00
_cell.angle_beta   90.00
_cell.angle_gamma   90.00
#
_symmetry.space_group_name_H-M   'P 1'
#
loop_
_entity.id
_entity.type
_entity.pdbx_description
1 polymer ?
#
loop_
_entity_poly.entity_id
_entity_poly.type
_entity_poly.pdbx_seq_one_letter_code
_entity_poly.pdbx_strand_id
1 'polypeptide(L)'
;MARPSPYSPEFREEAVQLALKSSKPIAHVARELEMNPETLRTWVRQHERENGRQDGPLPVDDRARLKELERRNRELEMEVAFLKKAAAYFAKDPR
;
A
#
# COMPACT_ATOMS: atom_id res chain seq x y z
N MET A 1 -23.10 -11.72 -21.89
CA MET A 1 -22.42 -10.42 -21.67
C MET A 1 -23.04 -9.77 -20.44
N ALA A 2 -22.27 -9.44 -19.41
CA ALA A 2 -22.82 -8.72 -18.25
C ALA A 2 -23.30 -7.33 -18.68
N ARG A 3 -24.44 -6.86 -18.16
CA ARG A 3 -24.94 -5.51 -18.44
C ARG A 3 -23.92 -4.49 -17.92
N PRO A 4 -23.53 -3.47 -18.72
CA PRO A 4 -22.65 -2.41 -18.26
C PRO A 4 -23.22 -1.77 -16.99
N SER A 5 -22.37 -1.56 -15.98
CA SER A 5 -22.78 -0.81 -14.80
C SER A 5 -23.15 0.62 -15.24
N PRO A 6 -24.23 1.21 -14.70
CA PRO A 6 -24.57 2.60 -14.98
C PRO A 6 -23.59 3.60 -14.36
N TYR A 7 -22.69 3.11 -13.48
CA TYR A 7 -21.71 3.93 -12.79
C TYR A 7 -20.36 3.90 -13.51
N SER A 8 -19.73 5.08 -13.63
CA SER A 8 -18.39 5.16 -14.21
C SER A 8 -17.34 4.53 -13.27
N PRO A 9 -16.21 4.07 -13.81
CA PRO A 9 -15.11 3.54 -13.00
C PRO A 9 -14.61 4.54 -11.95
N GLU A 10 -14.50 5.81 -12.33
CA GLU A 10 -14.03 6.91 -11.48
C GLU A 10 -14.97 7.11 -10.29
N PHE A 11 -16.28 7.15 -10.56
CA PHE A 11 -17.29 7.28 -9.52
C PHE A 11 -17.27 6.10 -8.56
N ARG A 12 -17.08 4.88 -9.06
CA ARG A 12 -16.93 3.68 -8.22
C ARG A 12 -15.71 3.81 -7.29
N GLU A 13 -14.59 4.30 -7.80
CA GLU A 13 -13.36 4.46 -7.01
C GLU A 13 -13.53 5.54 -5.94
N GLU A 14 -14.08 6.71 -6.29
CA GLU A 14 -14.37 7.79 -5.33
C GLU A 14 -15.35 7.34 -4.24
N ALA A 15 -16.42 6.63 -4.61
CA ALA A 15 -17.41 6.14 -3.65
C ALA A 15 -16.80 5.13 -2.65
N VAL A 16 -15.93 4.23 -3.13
CA VAL A 16 -15.21 3.29 -2.27
C VAL A 16 -14.25 4.02 -1.34
N GLN A 17 -13.47 4.97 -1.85
CA GLN A 17 -12.55 5.77 -1.05
C GLN A 17 -13.28 6.58 0.04
N LEU A 18 -14.42 7.17 -0.30
CA LEU A 18 -15.25 7.88 0.67
C LEU A 18 -15.77 6.93 1.76
N ALA A 19 -16.23 5.74 1.38
CA ALA A 19 -16.71 4.73 2.33
C ALA A 19 -15.61 4.25 3.29
N LEU A 20 -14.37 4.09 2.81
CA LEU A 20 -13.23 3.66 3.62
C LEU A 20 -12.70 4.77 4.55
N LYS A 21 -12.73 6.02 4.12
CA LYS A 21 -12.28 7.18 4.91
C LYS A 21 -13.31 7.65 5.92
N SER A 22 -14.59 7.38 5.67
CA SER A 22 -15.69 7.78 6.54
C SER A 22 -15.76 6.89 7.78
N SER A 23 -16.02 7.50 8.95
CA SER A 23 -16.37 6.75 10.17
C SER A 23 -17.83 6.30 10.19
N LYS A 24 -18.62 6.65 9.17
CA LYS A 24 -20.04 6.32 9.06
C LYS A 24 -20.23 4.93 8.44
N PRO A 25 -21.35 4.23 8.74
CA PRO A 25 -21.68 2.97 8.08
C PRO A 25 -21.77 3.12 6.56
N ILE A 26 -21.36 2.09 5.81
CA ILE A 26 -21.43 2.05 4.33
C ILE A 26 -22.84 2.42 3.82
N ALA A 27 -23.89 1.96 4.52
CA ALA A 27 -25.27 2.27 4.14
C ALA A 27 -25.61 3.77 4.25
N HIS A 28 -24.97 4.50 5.16
CA HIS A 28 -25.14 5.94 5.28
C HIS A 28 -24.44 6.66 4.13
N VAL A 29 -23.20 6.28 3.81
CA VAL A 29 -22.44 6.85 2.69
C VAL A 29 -23.15 6.57 1.36
N ALA A 30 -23.68 5.37 1.17
CA ALA A 30 -24.46 5.02 -0.02
C ALA A 30 -25.72 5.88 -0.18
N ARG A 31 -26.41 6.20 0.92
CA ARG A 31 -27.57 7.11 0.90
C ARG A 31 -27.18 8.54 0.55
N GLU A 32 -26.06 9.04 1.06
CA GLU A 32 -25.53 10.37 0.70
C GLU A 32 -25.16 10.47 -0.78
N LEU A 33 -24.72 9.35 -1.38
CA LEU A 33 -24.39 9.24 -2.81
C LEU A 33 -25.59 8.79 -3.68
N GLU A 34 -26.80 8.73 -3.11
CA GLU A 34 -28.03 8.29 -3.78
C GLU A 34 -27.91 6.93 -4.51
N MET A 35 -27.13 6.00 -3.95
CA MET A 35 -26.88 4.67 -4.53
C MET A 35 -27.35 3.53 -3.63
N ASN A 36 -27.46 2.34 -4.21
CA ASN A 36 -27.80 1.14 -3.45
C ASN A 36 -26.67 0.77 -2.46
N PRO A 37 -26.97 0.67 -1.14
CA PRO A 37 -26.00 0.24 -0.14
C PRO A 37 -25.28 -1.08 -0.43
N GLU A 38 -25.98 -2.07 -1.01
CA GLU A 38 -25.39 -3.36 -1.34
C GLU A 38 -24.40 -3.27 -2.50
N THR A 39 -24.62 -2.34 -3.44
CA THR A 39 -23.68 -2.07 -4.53
C THR A 39 -22.38 -1.51 -3.96
N LEU A 40 -22.47 -0.48 -3.11
CA LEU A 40 -21.29 0.10 -2.46
C LEU A 40 -20.56 -0.93 -1.59
N ARG A 41 -21.30 -1.74 -0.82
CA ARG A 41 -20.72 -2.82 -0.01
C ARG A 41 -19.97 -3.84 -0.86
N THR A 42 -20.51 -4.20 -2.01
CA THR A 42 -19.87 -5.14 -2.95
C THR A 42 -18.57 -4.55 -3.51
N TRP A 43 -18.57 -3.26 -3.86
CA TRP A 43 -17.37 -2.57 -4.33
C TRP A 43 -16.30 -2.43 -3.26
N VAL A 44 -16.67 -2.07 -2.03
CA VAL A 44 -15.74 -2.01 -0.90
C VAL A 44 -15.13 -3.39 -0.64
N ARG A 45 -15.93 -4.45 -0.59
CA ARG A 45 -15.42 -5.83 -0.44
C ARG A 45 -14.55 -6.30 -1.60
N GLN A 46 -14.81 -5.81 -2.81
CA GLN A 46 -13.97 -6.11 -3.97
C GLN A 46 -12.63 -5.38 -3.85
N HIS A 47 -12.68 -4.09 -3.50
CA HIS A 47 -11.50 -3.29 -3.24
C HIS A 47 -10.66 -3.86 -2.08
N GLU A 48 -11.27 -4.34 -0.99
CA GLU A 48 -10.57 -5.03 0.09
C GLU A 48 -9.95 -6.36 -0.35
N ARG A 49 -10.53 -7.06 -1.35
CA ARG A 49 -9.91 -8.30 -1.88
C ARG A 49 -8.76 -8.00 -2.84
N GLU A 50 -8.86 -6.93 -3.61
CA GLU A 50 -7.85 -6.47 -4.55
C GLU A 50 -6.67 -5.81 -3.81
N ASN A 51 -6.97 -4.96 -2.82
CA ASN A 51 -6.01 -4.15 -2.08
C ASN A 51 -5.69 -4.68 -0.66
N GLY A 52 -6.49 -5.59 -0.09
CA GLY A 52 -6.20 -6.22 1.21
C GLY A 52 -5.02 -7.20 1.18
N ARG A 53 -4.37 -7.39 0.03
CA ARG A 53 -3.00 -7.90 -0.03
C ARG A 53 -1.95 -6.88 0.42
N GLN A 54 -2.28 -5.58 0.48
CA GLN A 54 -1.37 -4.52 0.92
C GLN A 54 -1.53 -4.15 2.40
N ASP A 55 -2.75 -4.20 2.96
CA ASP A 55 -3.00 -3.82 4.37
C ASP A 55 -3.12 -4.99 5.35
N GLY A 56 -3.06 -6.23 4.87
CA GLY A 56 -2.96 -7.43 5.71
C GLY A 56 -1.54 -7.66 6.23
N PRO A 57 -1.35 -8.51 7.26
CA PRO A 57 -0.02 -9.00 7.60
C PRO A 57 0.64 -9.55 6.33
N LEU A 58 1.82 -9.02 5.97
CA LEU A 58 2.60 -9.50 4.83
C LEU A 58 2.55 -11.03 4.77
N PRO A 59 2.23 -11.64 3.61
CA PRO A 59 2.39 -13.06 3.40
C PRO A 59 3.73 -13.53 3.99
N VAL A 60 3.76 -14.72 4.59
CA VAL A 60 4.95 -15.22 5.31
C VAL A 60 6.21 -15.14 4.45
N ASP A 61 6.07 -15.33 3.13
CA ASP A 61 7.12 -15.19 2.13
C ASP A 61 7.66 -13.75 2.01
N ASP A 62 6.77 -12.75 1.96
CA ASP A 62 7.14 -11.34 1.87
C ASP A 62 7.82 -10.85 3.16
N ARG A 63 7.46 -11.39 4.33
CA ARG A 63 8.16 -11.10 5.60
C ARG A 63 9.59 -11.63 5.60
N ALA A 64 9.80 -12.83 5.08
CA ALA A 64 11.13 -13.41 4.96
C ALA A 64 12.01 -12.58 4.00
N ARG A 65 11.44 -12.18 2.86
CA ARG A 65 12.10 -11.30 1.89
C ARG A 65 12.42 -9.93 2.48
N LEU A 66 11.51 -9.33 3.24
CA LEU A 66 11.74 -8.05 3.90
C LEU A 66 12.89 -8.13 4.91
N LYS A 67 12.91 -9.17 5.74
CA LYS A 67 14.00 -9.39 6.71
C LYS A 67 15.36 -9.56 6.02
N GLU A 68 15.39 -10.27 4.90
CA GLU A 68 16.62 -10.44 4.10
C GLU A 68 17.08 -9.11 3.50
N LEU A 69 16.15 -8.31 2.97
CA LEU A 69 16.45 -6.98 2.44
C LEU A 69 16.95 -6.03 3.53
N GLU A 70 16.36 -6.04 4.72
CA GLU A 70 16.82 -5.24 5.87
C GLU A 70 18.21 -5.66 6.32
N ARG A 71 18.50 -6.97 6.37
CA ARG A 71 19.84 -7.48 6.68
C ARG A 71 20.85 -6.98 5.64
N ARG A 72 20.51 -7.11 4.36
CA ARG A 72 21.39 -6.71 3.27
C ARG A 72 21.65 -5.21 3.28
N ASN A 73 20.63 -4.41 3.60
CA ASN A 73 20.78 -2.96 3.70
C ASN A 73 21.76 -2.59 4.82
N ARG A 74 21.63 -3.19 6.02
CA ARG A 74 22.57 -2.98 7.12
C ARG A 74 24.00 -3.36 6.76
N GLU A 75 24.20 -4.48 6.07
CA GLU A 75 25.53 -4.89 5.58
C GLU A 75 26.13 -3.84 4.65
N LEU A 76 25.34 -3.37 3.67
CA LEU A 76 25.77 -2.33 2.74
C LEU A 76 26.07 -1.00 3.43
N GLU A 77 25.25 -0.59 4.40
CA GLU A 77 25.49 0.62 5.19
C GLU A 77 26.82 0.55 5.97
N MET A 78 27.14 -0.62 6.54
CA MET A 78 28.42 -0.85 7.22
C MET A 78 29.60 -0.80 6.25
N GLU A 79 29.49 -1.45 5.08
CA GLU A 79 30.52 -1.40 4.03
C GLU A 79 30.75 0.03 3.55
N VAL A 80 29.67 0.78 3.28
CA VAL A 80 29.75 2.18 2.87
C VAL A 80 30.41 3.03 3.96
N ALA A 81 30.06 2.82 5.23
CA ALA A 81 30.67 3.54 6.34
C ALA A 81 32.17 3.24 6.46
N PHE A 82 32.56 1.98 6.32
CA PHE A 82 33.96 1.56 6.32
C PHE A 82 34.74 2.19 5.16
N LEU A 83 34.21 2.11 3.94
CA LEU A 83 34.83 2.68 2.74
C LEU A 83 34.96 4.20 2.84
N LYS A 84 33.94 4.89 3.36
CA LYS A 84 34.02 6.34 3.63
C LYS A 84 35.13 6.67 4.64
N LYS A 85 35.27 5.88 5.70
CA LYS A 85 36.33 6.07 6.69
C LYS A 85 37.72 5.82 6.10
N ALA A 86 37.87 4.78 5.29
CA ALA A 86 39.12 4.48 4.57
C ALA A 86 39.46 5.60 3.59
N ALA A 87 38.51 6.03 2.76
CA ALA A 87 38.69 7.15 1.84
C ALA A 87 39.09 8.44 2.58
N ALA A 88 38.47 8.74 3.72
CA ALA A 88 38.83 9.89 4.55
C ALA A 88 40.22 9.77 5.18
N TYR A 89 40.67 8.55 5.53
CA TYR A 89 42.03 8.30 6.00
C TYR A 89 43.04 8.58 4.89
N PHE A 90 42.84 8.01 3.70
CA PHE A 90 43.74 8.23 2.55
C PHE A 90 43.72 9.67 2.03
N ALA A 91 42.58 10.37 2.10
CA ALA A 91 42.49 11.78 1.71
C ALA A 91 43.20 12.73 2.70
N LYS A 92 43.40 12.31 3.96
CA LYS A 92 44.11 13.09 4.99
C LYS A 92 45.61 12.85 5.03
N ASP A 93 46.10 11.83 4.31
CA ASP A 93 47.51 11.49 4.21
C ASP A 93 48.01 11.73 2.78
N PRO A 94 48.13 13.01 2.33
CA PRO A 94 48.77 13.33 1.07
C PRO A 94 50.27 13.08 1.26
N ARG A 95 50.77 11.99 0.68
CA ARG A 95 52.20 11.90 0.38
C ARG A 95 52.59 12.93 -0.66
#